data_AF-F9ENL2-F1
#
_entry.id   AF-F9ENL2-F1
#
_cell.length_a   1.000
_cell.length_b   1.000
_cell.length_c   1.000
_cell.angle_alpha   90.00
_cell.angle_beta   90.00
_cell.angle_gamma   90.00
#
_symmetry.space_group_name_H-M   'P 1'
#
loop_
_entity.id
_entity.type
_entity.pdbx_description
1 polymer ?
#
loop_
_entity_poly.entity_id
_entity_poly.type
_entity_poly.pdbx_seq_one_letter_code
_entity_poly.pdbx_strand_id
1 'polypeptide(L)' 'MLKIAIYGKGGIGKSTISSNLSAIISKTGKKVLHIGCDPKGDSTRNLMGRKIPTVISILKEKII' A
#
# COMPACT_ATOMS: atom_id res chain seq x y z
N MET A 1 13.38 -7.27 -11.99
CA MET A 1 12.32 -6.56 -11.23
C MET A 1 12.56 -6.78 -9.75
N LEU A 2 12.73 -5.71 -8.97
CA LEU A 2 12.96 -5.79 -7.52
C LEU A 2 11.63 -6.02 -6.80
N LYS A 3 11.58 -6.99 -5.87
CA LYS A 3 10.39 -7.31 -5.07
C LYS A 3 10.76 -7.19 -3.59
N ILE A 4 9.98 -6.42 -2.83
CA ILE A 4 10.25 -6.11 -1.41
C ILE A 4 8.97 -6.38 -0.62
N ALA A 5 9.10 -7.06 0.52
CA ALA A 5 8.02 -7.26 1.49
C ALA A 5 8.44 -6.67 2.85
N ILE A 6 7.55 -5.93 3.48
CA ILE A 6 7.80 -5.24 4.76
C ILE A 6 6.93 -5.89 5.84
N TYR A 7 7.59 -6.46 6.85
CA TYR A 7 6.95 -7.16 7.97
C TYR A 7 7.15 -6.42 9.30
N GLY A 8 6.44 -6.88 10.33
CA GLY A 8 6.59 -6.42 11.71
C GLY A 8 5.25 -6.31 12.45
N LYS A 9 5.31 -6.02 13.75
CA LYS A 9 4.14 -5.93 14.64
C LYS A 9 3.17 -4.82 14.21
N GLY A 10 1.90 -4.91 14.61
CA GLY A 10 0.94 -3.80 14.47
C GLY A 10 1.42 -2.53 15.18
N GLY A 11 1.17 -1.36 14.58
CA GLY A 11 1.47 -0.06 15.21
C GLY A 11 2.92 0.45 15.10
N ILE A 12 3.88 -0.35 14.60
CA ILE A 12 5.31 0.07 14.54
C ILE A 12 5.64 1.06 13.41
N GLY A 13 4.66 1.52 12.64
CA GLY A 13 4.88 2.43 11.51
C GLY A 13 5.19 1.78 10.16
N LYS A 14 4.89 0.48 9.96
CA LYS A 14 5.11 -0.22 8.67
C LYS A 14 4.55 0.52 7.46
N SER A 15 3.28 0.91 7.51
CA SER A 15 2.58 1.65 6.45
C SER A 15 3.22 3.02 6.17
N THR A 16 3.73 3.68 7.21
CA THR A 16 4.42 4.97 7.10
C THR A 16 5.74 4.80 6.35
N ILE A 17 6.53 3.79 6.70
CA ILE A 17 7.81 3.52 6.05
C ILE A 17 7.58 3.03 4.61
N SER A 18 6.65 2.10 4.38
CA SER A 18 6.41 1.50 3.06
C SER A 18 5.91 2.51 2.03
N SER A 19 5.02 3.42 2.43
CA SER A 19 4.52 4.50 1.55
C SER A 19 5.63 5.48 1.17
N ASN A 20 6.43 5.95 2.14
CA ASN A 20 7.55 6.85 1.88
C ASN A 20 8.64 6.20 1.03
N LEU A 21 8.97 4.93 1.30
CA LEU A 21 9.91 4.16 0.48
C LEU A 21 9.45 4.09 -0.98
N SER A 22 8.16 3.83 -1.19
CA SER A 22 7.57 3.79 -2.53
C SER A 22 7.68 5.14 -3.25
N ALA A 23 7.41 6.24 -2.54
CA ALA A 23 7.55 7.59 -3.08
C ALA A 23 9.00 7.93 -3.46
N ILE A 24 9.97 7.59 -2.61
CA ILE A 24 11.40 7.82 -2.88
C ILE A 24 11.86 7.00 -4.08
N ILE A 25 11.53 5.70 -4.14
CA ILE A 25 11.90 4.84 -5.27
C ILE A 25 11.30 5.40 -6.57
N SER A 26 10.05 5.88 -6.54
CA SER A 26 9.41 6.52 -7.70
C SER A 26 10.15 7.77 -8.16
N LYS A 27 10.65 8.60 -7.23
CA LYS A 27 11.46 9.79 -7.54
C LYS A 27 12.80 9.46 -8.20
N THR A 28 13.28 8.22 -8.10
CA THR A 28 14.49 7.75 -8.81
C THR A 28 14.22 7.30 -10.26
N GLY A 29 13.07 7.66 -10.85
CA GLY A 29 12.70 7.33 -12.23
C GLY A 29 12.17 5.90 -12.42
N LYS A 30 11.91 5.16 -11.34
CA LYS A 30 11.41 3.77 -11.41
C LYS A 30 9.89 3.73 -11.33
N LYS A 31 9.26 2.84 -12.09
CA LYS A 31 7.84 2.49 -11.90
C LYS A 31 7.70 1.64 -10.64
N VAL A 32 6.80 2.03 -9.74
CA VAL A 32 6.57 1.38 -8.44
C VAL A 32 5.13 0.91 -8.33
N LEU A 33 4.94 -0.36 -7.95
CA LEU A 33 3.64 -0.89 -7.53
C LEU A 33 3.66 -1.09 -6.02
N HIS A 34 2.80 -0.37 -5.31
CA HIS A 34 2.64 -0.49 -3.85
C HIS A 34 1.38 -1.30 -3.55
N ILE A 35 1.51 -2.41 -2.82
CA ILE A 35 0.41 -3.30 -2.46
C ILE A 35 0.28 -3.34 -0.94
N GLY A 36 -0.90 -3.02 -0.42
CA GLY A 36 -1.23 -3.21 0.99
C GLY A 36 -1.77 -4.61 1.26
N CYS A 37 -1.11 -5.36 2.15
CA CYS A 37 -1.50 -6.73 2.52
C CYS A 37 -1.97 -6.85 3.99
N ASP A 38 -2.36 -5.74 4.61
CA ASP A 38 -2.82 -5.67 6.00
C ASP A 38 -4.34 -5.39 6.04
N PRO A 39 -5.11 -6.09 6.90
CA PRO A 39 -6.57 -5.93 6.98
C PRO A 39 -7.02 -4.50 7.33
N LYS A 40 -6.14 -3.67 7.93
CA LYS A 40 -6.43 -2.25 8.21
C LYS A 40 -6.67 -1.45 6.92
N GLY A 41 -6.05 -1.85 5.81
CA GLY A 41 -6.32 -1.28 4.48
C GLY A 41 -5.98 0.20 4.34
N ASP A 42 -4.98 0.71 5.06
CA ASP A 42 -4.58 2.13 5.05
C ASP A 42 -3.15 2.37 4.52
N SER A 43 -2.45 1.32 4.06
CA SER A 43 -1.06 1.39 3.57
C SER A 43 -0.82 2.44 2.48
N THR A 44 -1.81 2.64 1.60
CA THR A 44 -1.73 3.58 0.47
C THR A 44 -2.21 4.99 0.79
N ARG A 45 -2.73 5.25 2.00
CA ARG A 45 -3.41 6.52 2.33
C ARG A 45 -2.50 7.73 2.16
N ASN A 46 -1.24 7.62 2.59
CA ASN A 46 -0.26 8.71 2.46
C ASN A 46 0.10 9.02 0.99
N LEU A 47 0.02 8.03 0.10
CA LEU A 47 0.29 8.21 -1.32
C LEU A 47 -0.90 8.79 -2.07
N MET A 48 -2.11 8.38 -1.70
CA MET A 48 -3.34 8.75 -2.41
C MET A 48 -4.05 9.97 -1.82
N GLY A 49 -3.68 10.40 -0.61
CA GLY A 49 -4.37 11.44 0.16
C GLY A 49 -5.75 11.03 0.69
N ARG A 50 -6.24 9.84 0.33
CA ARG A 50 -7.55 9.30 0.71
C ARG A 50 -7.51 7.78 0.84
N LYS A 51 -8.53 7.19 1.44
CA LYS A 51 -8.73 5.74 1.40
C LYS A 51 -9.25 5.35 0.02
N ILE A 52 -8.68 4.30 -0.56
CA ILE A 52 -9.12 3.72 -1.82
C ILE A 52 -9.91 2.42 -1.55
N PRO A 53 -10.81 2.01 -2.45
CA PRO A 53 -11.48 0.72 -2.35
C PRO A 53 -10.45 -0.42 -2.29
N THR A 54 -10.72 -1.43 -1.44
CA THR A 54 -9.86 -2.62 -1.36
C THR A 54 -10.30 -3.63 -2.42
N VAL A 55 -9.44 -4.59 -2.73
CA VAL A 55 -9.80 -5.68 -3.65
C VAL A 55 -11.07 -6.40 -3.17
N ILE A 56 -11.16 -6.66 -1.86
CA ILE A 56 -12.33 -7.34 -1.27
C ILE A 56 -13.60 -6.49 -1.40
N SER A 57 -13.54 -5.17 -1.23
CA SER A 57 -14.74 -4.34 -1.36
C SER A 57 -15.25 -4.33 -2.80
N ILE A 58 -14.36 -4.18 -3.78
CA ILE A 58 -14.71 -4.21 -5.21
C ILE A 58 -15.29 -5.57 -5.61
N LEU A 59 -14.72 -6.68 -5.12
CA LEU A 59 -15.23 -8.01 -5.43
C LEU A 59 -16.63 -8.22 -4.86
N LYS A 60 -16.92 -7.70 -3.66
CA LYS A 60 -18.28 -7.78 -3.08
C LYS A 60 -19.30 -6.98 -3.89
N GLU A 61 -18.92 -5.81 -4.40
CA GLU A 61 -19.79 -4.98 -5.25
C GLU A 61 -20.07 -5.59 -6.64
N LYS A 62 -19.23 -6.50 -7.14
CA LYS A 62 -19.39 -7.12 -8.46
C LYS A 62 -20.11 -8.48 -8.45
N ILE A 63 -20.24 -9.09 -7.27
CA ILE A 63 -20.84 -10.42 -7.09
C ILE A 63 -22.31 -10.31 -6.65
N ILE A 64 -22.74 -9.12 -6.23
CA ILE A 64 -24.12 -8.77 -5.91
C ILE A 64 -24.66 -7.90 -7.06
#